data_AF-A0A9X3XNI2-F1
#
_entry.id   AF-A0A9X3XNI2-F1
#
_cell.length_a   1.000
_cell.length_b   1.000
_cell.length_c   1.000
_cell.angle_alpha   90.00
_cell.angle_beta   90.00
_cell.angle_gamma   90.00
#
_symmetry.space_group_name_H-M   'P 1'
#
loop_
_entity.id
_entity.type
_entity.pdbx_description
1 polymer ?
#
loop_
_entity_poly.entity_id
_entity_poly.type
_entity_poly.pdbx_seq_one_letter_code
_entity_poly.pdbx_strand_id
1 'polypeptide(L)'
;MGRKTSKNNDLLSSVRKDTSPKIYSLLVDLVNDNREDLAELVLKIDYLLEYTSTCINHKDFDESKETIKRVEDRISILEKEGKNIEYLRYLYEGIKKKCK
;
A
#
# COMPACT_ATOMS: atom_id res chain seq x y z
N MET A 1 0.12 7.43 -25.11
CA MET A 1 -0.65 8.06 -24.01
C MET A 1 0.26 9.05 -23.30
N GLY A 2 -0.26 10.22 -22.91
CA GLY A 2 0.51 11.19 -22.13
C GLY A 2 0.76 10.67 -20.71
N ARG A 3 1.82 11.17 -20.07
CA ARG A 3 2.14 10.82 -18.68
C ARG A 3 0.96 11.20 -17.76
N LYS A 4 0.44 10.23 -17.01
CA LYS A 4 -0.60 10.43 -15.99
C LYS A 4 0.07 10.99 -14.72
N THR A 5 -0.61 11.95 -14.11
CA THR A 5 -0.18 12.75 -12.95
C THR A 5 -1.42 13.10 -12.12
N SER A 6 -1.25 13.70 -10.93
CA SER A 6 -2.39 14.22 -10.17
C SER A 6 -3.27 15.23 -10.91
N LYS A 7 -2.77 15.88 -11.98
CA LYS A 7 -3.55 16.89 -12.70
C LYS A 7 -4.53 16.29 -13.71
N ASN A 8 -4.33 15.02 -14.09
CA ASN A 8 -5.04 14.38 -15.20
C ASN A 8 -5.39 12.90 -14.91
N ASN A 9 -5.37 12.49 -13.65
CA ASN A 9 -5.85 11.19 -13.19
C ASN A 9 -6.48 11.33 -11.80
N ASP A 10 -7.73 10.89 -11.66
CA ASP A 10 -8.53 11.05 -10.44
C ASP A 10 -7.95 10.31 -9.23
N LEU A 11 -7.41 9.10 -9.43
CA LEU A 11 -6.77 8.32 -8.36
C LEU A 11 -5.55 9.08 -7.82
N LEU A 12 -4.63 9.48 -8.70
CA LEU A 12 -3.42 10.23 -8.32
C LEU A 12 -3.73 11.62 -7.76
N SER A 13 -4.87 12.22 -8.10
CA SER A 13 -5.31 13.50 -7.53
C SER A 13 -5.77 13.31 -6.08
N SER A 14 -6.62 12.30 -5.85
CA SER A 14 -7.28 12.06 -4.57
C SER A 14 -6.30 11.68 -3.46
N VAL A 15 -5.28 10.87 -3.80
CA VAL A 15 -4.36 10.29 -2.81
C VAL A 15 -3.09 11.10 -2.59
N ARG A 16 -2.93 12.23 -3.29
CA ARG A 16 -1.69 13.02 -3.29
C ARG A 16 -1.31 13.59 -1.94
N LYS A 17 -2.29 13.90 -1.08
CA LYS A 17 -2.08 14.52 0.23
C LYS A 17 -1.99 13.50 1.37
N ASP A 18 -2.68 12.38 1.22
CA ASP A 18 -2.81 11.35 2.27
C ASP A 18 -1.74 10.26 2.18
N THR A 19 -1.06 10.11 1.04
CA THR A 19 -0.04 9.08 0.88
C THR A 19 1.38 9.61 1.07
N SER A 20 2.24 8.75 1.63
CA SER A 20 3.67 9.02 1.70
C SER A 20 4.27 9.24 0.30
N PRO A 21 5.29 10.12 0.13
CA PRO A 21 5.94 10.36 -1.16
C PRO A 21 6.44 9.08 -1.85
N LYS A 22 6.88 8.07 -1.08
CA LYS A 22 7.34 6.79 -1.63
C LYS A 22 6.20 5.93 -2.17
N ILE A 23 5.05 5.91 -1.48
CA ILE A 23 3.84 5.23 -1.98
C ILE A 23 3.29 5.98 -3.18
N TYR A 24 3.21 7.30 -3.11
CA TYR A 24 2.77 8.13 -4.22
C TYR A 24 3.59 7.90 -5.49
N SER A 25 4.93 7.80 -5.37
CA SER A 25 5.79 7.49 -6.51
C SER A 25 5.45 6.14 -7.14
N LEU A 26 5.23 5.09 -6.33
CA LEU A 26 4.81 3.78 -6.82
C LEU A 26 3.46 3.84 -7.53
N LEU A 27 2.49 4.58 -6.99
CA LEU A 27 1.18 4.76 -7.62
C LEU A 27 1.30 5.44 -8.99
N VAL A 28 2.13 6.48 -9.09
CA VAL A 28 2.39 7.16 -10.37
C VAL A 28 2.96 6.16 -11.39
N ASP A 29 3.94 5.35 -11.02
CA ASP A 29 4.50 4.32 -11.90
C ASP A 29 3.44 3.31 -12.36
N LEU A 30 2.66 2.75 -11.43
CA LEU A 30 1.61 1.77 -11.74
C LEU A 30 0.52 2.35 -12.65
N VAL A 31 0.06 3.56 -12.37
CA VAL A 31 -0.98 4.24 -13.16
C VAL A 31 -0.47 4.54 -14.59
N ASN A 32 0.79 4.93 -14.73
CA ASN A 32 1.41 5.15 -16.04
C ASN A 32 1.65 3.84 -16.82
N ASP A 33 1.80 2.71 -16.12
CA ASP A 33 1.87 1.37 -16.71
C ASP A 33 0.48 0.79 -17.07
N ASN A 34 -0.59 1.59 -16.95
CA ASN A 34 -1.98 1.15 -17.07
C ASN A 34 -2.38 0.05 -16.08
N ARG A 35 -1.69 -0.03 -14.94
CA ARG A 35 -1.96 -0.94 -13.82
C ARG A 35 -2.65 -0.20 -12.68
N GLU A 36 -3.72 0.51 -13.00
CA GLU A 36 -4.58 1.16 -11.99
C GLU A 36 -5.16 0.13 -11.00
N ASP A 37 -5.38 -1.11 -11.43
CA ASP A 37 -5.75 -2.24 -10.56
C ASP A 37 -4.73 -2.47 -9.42
N LEU A 38 -3.43 -2.44 -9.75
CA LEU A 38 -2.37 -2.60 -8.77
C LEU A 38 -2.21 -1.34 -7.92
N ALA A 39 -2.44 -0.16 -8.49
CA ALA A 39 -2.40 1.09 -7.75
C ALA A 39 -3.48 1.10 -6.65
N GLU A 40 -4.69 0.65 -6.96
CA GLU A 40 -5.75 0.47 -5.96
C GLU A 40 -5.39 -0.59 -4.91
N LEU A 41 -4.73 -1.69 -5.32
CA LEU A 41 -4.25 -2.71 -4.38
C LEU A 41 -3.20 -2.13 -3.41
N VAL A 42 -2.25 -1.34 -3.91
CA VAL A 42 -1.25 -0.62 -3.10
C VAL A 42 -1.91 0.28 -2.07
N LEU A 43 -2.91 1.08 -2.47
CA LEU A 43 -3.67 1.94 -1.55
C LEU A 43 -4.37 1.13 -0.46
N LYS A 44 -4.99 0.01 -0.82
CA LYS A 44 -5.62 -0.89 0.16
C LYS A 44 -4.61 -1.45 1.14
N ILE A 45 -3.40 -1.81 0.68
CA ILE A 45 -2.35 -2.28 1.59
C ILE A 45 -1.90 -1.16 2.53
N ASP A 46 -1.65 0.03 2.01
CA ASP A 46 -1.23 1.20 2.81
C ASP A 46 -2.22 1.48 3.94
N TYR A 47 -3.51 1.51 3.61
CA TYR A 47 -4.60 1.63 4.59
C TYR A 47 -4.58 0.50 5.63
N LEU A 48 -4.44 -0.76 5.21
CA LEU A 48 -4.44 -1.90 6.13
C LEU A 48 -3.21 -1.89 7.06
N LEU A 49 -2.06 -1.40 6.59
CA LEU A 49 -0.86 -1.22 7.41
C LEU A 49 -1.06 -0.13 8.48
N GLU A 50 -1.70 0.97 8.12
CA GLU A 50 -2.09 2.02 9.07
C GLU A 50 -3.11 1.50 10.10
N TYR A 51 -4.14 0.78 9.63
CA TYR A 51 -5.13 0.13 10.50
C TYR A 51 -4.47 -0.87 11.45
N THR A 52 -3.56 -1.72 10.95
CA THR A 52 -2.79 -2.67 11.78
C THR A 52 -2.01 -1.94 12.87
N SER A 53 -1.36 -0.82 12.53
CA SER A 53 -0.63 0.01 13.49
C SER A 53 -1.55 0.58 14.56
N THR A 54 -2.76 0.98 14.18
CA THR A 54 -3.81 1.42 15.09
C THR A 54 -4.23 0.30 16.03
N CYS A 55 -4.54 -0.90 15.53
CA CYS A 55 -4.86 -2.07 16.36
C CYS A 55 -3.76 -2.37 17.39
N ILE A 56 -2.48 -2.34 16.98
CA ILE A 56 -1.33 -2.52 17.88
C ILE A 56 -1.33 -1.48 18.99
N ASN A 57 -1.55 -0.19 18.67
CA ASN A 57 -1.60 0.89 19.65
C ASN A 57 -2.76 0.71 20.65
N HIS A 58 -3.90 0.20 20.18
CA HIS A 58 -5.05 -0.14 21.01
C HIS A 58 -4.90 -1.47 21.77
N LYS A 59 -3.77 -2.19 21.61
CA LYS A 59 -3.51 -3.53 22.16
C LYS A 59 -4.47 -4.61 21.65
N ASP A 60 -5.14 -4.36 20.52
CA ASP A 60 -5.96 -5.33 19.83
C ASP A 60 -5.07 -6.21 18.94
N PHE A 61 -4.35 -7.11 19.60
CA PHE A 61 -3.34 -7.94 18.93
C PHE A 61 -3.97 -9.00 18.03
N ASP A 62 -5.18 -9.48 18.35
CA ASP A 62 -5.90 -10.45 17.54
C ASP A 62 -6.25 -9.85 16.17
N GLU A 63 -6.88 -8.66 16.17
CA GLU A 63 -7.22 -7.95 14.94
C GLU A 63 -5.97 -7.51 14.16
N SER A 64 -4.89 -7.12 14.86
CA SER A 64 -3.63 -6.78 14.20
C SER A 64 -3.01 -7.98 13.47
N LYS A 65 -3.16 -9.20 14.03
CA LYS A 65 -2.67 -10.45 13.42
C LYS A 65 -3.52 -10.87 12.23
N GLU A 66 -4.83 -10.70 12.30
CA GLU A 66 -5.70 -11.00 11.18
C GLU A 66 -5.45 -10.02 10.02
N THR A 67 -5.37 -8.73 10.33
CA THR A 67 -5.15 -7.68 9.33
C THR A 67 -3.79 -7.83 8.63
N ILE A 68 -2.71 -8.10 9.37
CA ILE A 68 -1.37 -8.23 8.77
C ILE A 68 -1.25 -9.47 7.87
N LYS A 69 -1.99 -10.55 8.13
CA LYS A 69 -2.08 -11.71 7.21
C LYS A 69 -2.74 -11.31 5.90
N ARG A 70 -3.87 -10.59 5.98
CA ARG A 70 -4.57 -10.05 4.81
C ARG A 70 -3.67 -9.10 4.00
N VAL A 71 -2.73 -8.40 4.63
CA VAL A 71 -1.72 -7.61 3.93
C VAL A 71 -0.70 -8.50 3.22
N GLU A 72 -0.21 -9.55 3.88
CA GLU A 72 0.76 -10.51 3.32
C GLU A 72 0.25 -11.15 2.02
N ASP A 73 -1.02 -11.56 1.97
CA ASP A 73 -1.66 -12.09 0.77
C ASP A 73 -1.64 -11.10 -0.40
N ARG A 74 -1.91 -9.81 -0.11
CA ARG A 74 -1.96 -8.75 -1.13
C ARG A 74 -0.57 -8.35 -1.62
N ILE A 75 0.41 -8.30 -0.73
CA ILE A 75 1.82 -8.08 -1.09
C ILE A 75 2.30 -9.20 -2.01
N SER A 76 1.95 -10.46 -1.71
CA SER A 76 2.31 -11.61 -2.54
C SER A 76 1.75 -11.52 -3.96
N ILE A 77 0.59 -10.88 -4.16
CA ILE A 77 0.04 -10.60 -5.50
C ILE A 77 0.92 -9.57 -6.23
N LEU A 78 1.31 -8.49 -5.56
CA LEU A 78 2.18 -7.47 -6.16
C LEU A 78 3.58 -7.99 -6.50
N GLU A 79 4.13 -8.91 -5.70
CA GLU A 79 5.43 -9.54 -5.98
C GLU A 79 5.40 -10.39 -7.25
N LYS A 80 4.29 -11.09 -7.51
CA LYS A 80 4.11 -11.90 -8.72
C LYS A 80 4.08 -11.05 -10.00
N GLU A 81 3.67 -9.79 -9.88
CA GLU A 81 3.61 -8.85 -11.00
C GLU A 81 4.98 -8.19 -11.30
N GLY A 82 6.02 -8.52 -10.55
CA GLY A 82 7.39 -8.05 -10.81
C GLY A 82 7.60 -6.55 -10.61
N LYS A 83 6.71 -5.88 -9.86
CA LYS A 83 6.81 -4.43 -9.57
C LYS A 83 7.70 -4.17 -8.36
N ASN A 84 8.38 -3.02 -8.36
CA ASN A 84 9.20 -2.61 -7.22
C ASN A 84 8.28 -2.21 -6.05
N ILE A 85 8.14 -3.11 -5.08
CA ILE A 85 7.37 -2.90 -3.85
C ILE A 85 8.27 -2.88 -2.60
N GLU A 86 9.56 -2.59 -2.75
CA GLU A 86 10.54 -2.65 -1.65
C GLU A 86 10.11 -1.83 -0.43
N TYR A 87 9.59 -0.63 -0.67
CA TYR A 87 9.12 0.24 0.41
C TYR A 87 7.90 -0.32 1.14
N LEU A 88 6.96 -0.91 0.39
CA LEU A 88 5.78 -1.56 0.92
C LEU A 88 6.15 -2.75 1.81
N ARG A 89 7.14 -3.54 1.35
CA ARG A 89 7.68 -4.67 2.11
C ARG A 89 8.39 -4.22 3.38
N TYR A 90 9.17 -3.13 3.32
CA TYR A 90 9.79 -2.53 4.49
C TYR A 90 8.76 -2.12 5.56
N LEU A 91 7.68 -1.44 5.15
CA LEU A 91 6.60 -1.06 6.06
C LEU A 91 5.93 -2.28 6.69
N TYR A 92 5.59 -3.27 5.85
CA TYR A 92 5.01 -4.53 6.27
C TYR A 92 5.87 -5.24 7.32
N GLU A 93 7.16 -5.44 7.07
CA GLU A 93 8.05 -6.12 8.01
C GLU A 93 8.20 -5.35 9.33
N GLY A 94 8.26 -4.01 9.25
CA GLY A 94 8.32 -3.14 10.43
C GLY A 94 7.07 -3.26 11.31
N ILE A 95 5.89 -3.38 10.71
CA ILE A 95 4.61 -3.52 11.43
C ILE A 95 4.41 -4.96 11.91
N LYS A 96 4.70 -5.97 11.08
CA LYS A 96 4.59 -7.39 11.43
C LYS A 96 5.37 -7.74 12.69
N LYS A 97 6.57 -7.17 12.86
CA LYS A 97 7.40 -7.36 14.08
C LYS A 97 6.75 -6.84 15.36
N LYS A 98 5.79 -5.91 15.25
CA LYS A 98 5.07 -5.33 16.38
C LYS A 98 3.76 -6.06 16.71
N CYS A 99 3.24 -6.88 15.79
CA CYS A 99 2.13 -7.79 16.06
C CYS A 99 2.64 -8.91 16.99
N LYS A 100 2.46 -8.73 18.31
CA LYS A 100 2.83 -9.70 19.35
C LYS A 100 1.92 -10.91 19.37
#